data_AF-A0A523HH67-F1
#
_entry.id   AF-A0A523HH67-F1
#
_cell.length_a   1.000
_cell.length_b   1.000
_cell.length_c   1.000
_cell.angle_alpha   90.00
_cell.angle_beta   90.00
_cell.angle_gamma   90.00
#
_symmetry.space_group_name_H-M   'P 1'
#
loop_
_entity.id
_entity.type
_entity.pdbx_description
1 polymer ?
#
loop_
_entity_poly.entity_id
_entity_poly.type
_entity_poly.pdbx_seq_one_letter_code
_entity_poly.pdbx_strand_id
1 'polypeptide(L)'
;MRSLISHMAILFRFTIAGAFLAVLLSFALPSFSYDRRLLPSPPVAAEKIVGVELGGLYQAYIAIRGVDGNTYASPILGSNIAWELGSVSDDAFDQPCSRRNKSRLQAVAGDIIDCREFQAFGEWCPSAMQSIAVSSTGQLWELNTPQPCVLFAVQVAVFFGVVGFILGLVFLAIRRLFASPNEVV
;
A
#
# COMPACT_ATOMS: atom_id res chain seq x y z
N MET A 1 -44.12 -9.99 -18.37
CA MET A 1 -42.73 -9.65 -18.76
C MET A 1 -42.31 -8.22 -18.40
N ARG A 2 -43.07 -7.15 -18.73
CA ARG A 2 -42.70 -5.76 -18.42
C ARG A 2 -42.38 -5.48 -16.93
N SER A 3 -43.18 -6.05 -16.02
CA SER A 3 -42.94 -5.94 -14.57
C SER A 3 -41.59 -6.52 -14.16
N LEU A 4 -41.23 -7.71 -14.65
CA LEU A 4 -39.98 -8.38 -14.30
C LEU A 4 -38.74 -7.61 -14.79
N ILE A 5 -38.84 -7.00 -15.98
CA ILE A 5 -37.79 -6.11 -16.53
C ILE A 5 -37.61 -4.86 -15.66
N SER A 6 -38.71 -4.29 -15.15
CA SER A 6 -38.65 -3.11 -14.28
C SER A 6 -38.00 -3.39 -12.92
N HIS A 7 -38.29 -4.55 -12.31
CA HIS A 7 -37.69 -4.94 -11.02
C HIS A 7 -36.18 -5.19 -11.16
N MET A 8 -35.76 -5.87 -12.24
CA MET A 8 -34.34 -6.11 -12.52
C MET A 8 -33.57 -4.80 -12.75
N ALA A 9 -34.18 -3.81 -13.42
CA ALA A 9 -33.56 -2.51 -13.62
C ALA A 9 -33.32 -1.74 -12.31
N ILE A 10 -34.20 -1.88 -11.32
CA ILE A 10 -34.04 -1.24 -9.99
C ILE A 10 -32.87 -1.87 -9.23
N LEU A 11 -32.84 -3.21 -9.13
CA LEU A 11 -31.76 -3.93 -8.45
C LEU A 11 -30.39 -3.63 -9.08
N PHE A 12 -30.33 -3.61 -10.41
CA PHE A 12 -29.11 -3.30 -11.15
C PHE A 12 -28.58 -1.89 -10.83
N ARG A 13 -29.46 -0.88 -10.76
CA ARG A 13 -29.07 0.50 -10.45
C ARG A 13 -28.51 0.65 -9.03
N PHE A 14 -29.15 0.03 -8.03
CA PHE A 14 -28.65 0.08 -6.65
C PHE A 14 -27.32 -0.65 -6.48
N THR A 15 -27.15 -1.79 -7.15
CA THR A 15 -25.90 -2.56 -7.12
C THR A 15 -24.75 -1.77 -7.76
N ILE A 16 -24.99 -1.15 -8.92
CA ILE A 16 -24.00 -0.29 -9.59
C ILE A 16 -23.68 0.95 -8.76
N ALA A 17 -24.68 1.60 -8.18
CA ALA A 17 -24.44 2.78 -7.34
C ALA A 17 -23.59 2.43 -6.12
N GLY A 18 -23.84 1.29 -5.47
CA GLY A 18 -23.03 0.78 -4.36
C GLY A 18 -21.58 0.48 -4.77
N ALA A 19 -21.40 -0.23 -5.89
CA ALA A 19 -20.06 -0.52 -6.41
C ALA A 19 -19.30 0.75 -6.82
N PHE A 20 -19.97 1.71 -7.46
CA PHE A 20 -19.36 2.97 -7.88
C PHE A 20 -18.97 3.84 -6.69
N LEU A 21 -19.81 3.90 -5.65
CA LEU A 21 -19.50 4.59 -4.40
C LEU A 21 -18.27 3.98 -3.71
N ALA A 22 -18.16 2.65 -3.67
CA ALA A 22 -17.00 1.96 -3.13
C ALA A 22 -15.71 2.26 -3.92
N VAL A 23 -15.79 2.28 -5.25
CA VAL A 23 -14.67 2.68 -6.11
C VAL A 23 -14.26 4.13 -5.82
N LEU A 24 -15.21 5.06 -5.73
CA LEU A 24 -14.94 6.45 -5.39
C LEU A 24 -14.31 6.61 -3.99
N LEU A 25 -14.81 5.89 -2.99
CA LEU A 25 -14.26 5.89 -1.64
C LEU A 25 -12.85 5.29 -1.59
N SER A 26 -12.56 4.30 -2.44
CA SER A 26 -11.22 3.73 -2.57
C SER A 26 -10.21 4.72 -3.18
N PHE A 27 -10.68 5.65 -4.04
CA PHE A 27 -9.88 6.76 -4.55
C PHE A 27 -9.80 7.96 -3.58
N ALA A 28 -10.72 8.07 -2.63
CA ALA A 28 -10.71 9.10 -1.59
C ALA A 28 -9.78 8.78 -0.42
N LEU A 29 -9.23 7.55 -0.36
CA LEU A 29 -8.10 7.24 0.52
C LEU A 29 -6.94 8.19 0.18
N PRO A 30 -6.24 8.73 1.19
CA PRO A 30 -5.28 9.81 1.02
C PRO A 30 -4.31 9.48 -0.11
N SER A 31 -4.13 10.47 -0.98
CA SER A 31 -3.22 10.42 -2.12
C SER A 31 -1.83 10.03 -1.63
N PHE A 32 -1.56 8.75 -1.76
CA PHE A 32 -0.28 8.09 -1.87
C PHE A 32 0.79 9.01 -2.49
N SER A 33 1.47 9.79 -1.64
CA SER A 33 2.59 10.62 -2.06
C SER A 33 3.86 9.79 -2.05
N TYR A 34 4.76 10.10 -2.97
CA TYR A 34 6.12 9.61 -2.89
C TYR A 34 6.82 10.34 -1.76
N ASP A 35 7.00 9.65 -0.64
CA ASP A 35 7.75 10.21 0.47
C ASP A 35 9.22 9.85 0.33
N ARG A 36 10.07 10.88 0.41
CA ARG A 36 11.52 10.75 0.36
C ARG A 36 12.05 11.31 1.66
N ARG A 37 12.74 10.47 2.42
CA ARG A 37 13.33 10.90 3.68
C ARG A 37 14.78 10.48 3.77
N LEU A 38 15.58 11.37 4.36
CA LEU A 38 16.92 11.05 4.80
C LEU A 38 16.79 10.22 6.09
N LEU A 39 17.41 9.04 6.10
CA LEU A 39 17.47 8.22 7.31
C LEU A 39 18.54 8.75 8.27
N PRO A 40 18.39 8.48 9.58
CA PRO A 40 19.41 8.82 10.56
C PRO A 40 20.77 8.28 10.15
N SER A 41 21.79 9.14 10.23
CA SER A 41 23.13 8.78 9.82
C SER A 41 23.66 7.60 10.66
N PRO A 42 24.24 6.58 10.02
CA PRO A 42 24.98 5.54 10.72
C PRO A 42 26.22 6.11 11.43
N PRO A 43 26.82 5.36 12.38
CA PRO A 43 28.02 5.79 13.11
C PRO A 43 29.20 6.13 12.20
N VAL A 44 29.26 5.49 11.03
CA VAL A 44 30.24 5.71 9.96
C VAL A 44 29.53 5.75 8.62
N ALA A 45 30.13 6.35 7.59
CA ALA A 45 29.59 6.39 6.24
C ALA A 45 29.26 4.98 5.73
N ALA A 46 28.09 4.82 5.13
CA ALA A 46 27.67 3.55 4.54
C ALA A 46 28.35 3.32 3.18
N GLU A 47 28.84 2.10 2.95
CA GLU A 47 29.42 1.68 1.67
C GLU A 47 28.39 0.94 0.81
N LYS A 48 27.60 0.06 1.42
CA LYS A 48 26.57 -0.74 0.74
C LYS A 48 25.52 -1.29 1.71
N ILE A 49 24.39 -1.69 1.16
CA ILE A 49 23.35 -2.44 1.85
C ILE A 49 23.74 -3.92 1.78
N VAL A 50 23.81 -4.58 2.94
CA VAL A 50 24.20 -6.00 3.02
C VAL A 50 23.04 -6.94 3.27
N GLY A 51 21.91 -6.44 3.75
CA GLY A 51 20.71 -7.26 3.92
C GLY A 51 19.53 -6.44 4.43
N VAL A 52 18.36 -7.01 4.25
CA VAL A 52 17.10 -6.49 4.80
C VAL A 52 16.38 -7.66 5.46
N GLU A 53 15.93 -7.47 6.70
CA GLU A 53 15.12 -8.45 7.42
C GLU A 53 13.73 -7.89 7.64
N LEU A 54 12.71 -8.69 7.36
CA LEU A 54 11.31 -8.32 7.58
C LEU A 54 10.84 -8.93 8.91
N GLY A 55 10.74 -8.09 9.93
CA GLY A 55 10.24 -8.47 11.25
C GLY A 55 8.71 -8.35 11.31
N GLY A 56 7.99 -9.48 11.24
CA GLY A 56 6.54 -9.50 11.44
C GLY A 56 5.75 -8.48 10.59
N LEU A 57 4.72 -7.87 11.19
CA LEU A 57 3.89 -6.85 10.53
C LEU A 57 4.53 -5.47 10.69
N TYR A 58 4.80 -4.81 9.56
CA TYR A 58 5.31 -3.42 9.52
C TYR A 58 6.65 -3.17 10.21
N GLN A 59 7.49 -4.18 10.47
CA GLN A 59 8.88 -3.94 10.89
C GLN A 59 9.84 -4.44 9.81
N ALA A 60 10.84 -3.62 9.52
CA ALA A 60 11.93 -3.95 8.64
C ALA A 60 13.22 -3.45 9.28
N TYR A 61 14.22 -4.32 9.32
CA TYR A 61 15.58 -4.00 9.69
C TYR A 61 16.42 -3.93 8.44
N ILE A 62 17.31 -2.95 8.37
CA ILE A 62 18.34 -2.88 7.33
C ILE A 62 19.69 -3.12 7.98
N ALA A 63 20.52 -3.93 7.33
CA ALA A 63 21.93 -4.01 7.60
C ALA A 63 22.73 -3.32 6.49
N ILE A 64 23.69 -2.49 6.90
CA ILE A 64 24.63 -1.80 6.02
C ILE A 64 26.06 -2.16 6.40
N ARG A 65 26.97 -2.16 5.42
CA ARG A 65 28.41 -2.18 5.68
C ARG A 65 28.93 -0.75 5.73
N GLY A 66 29.60 -0.40 6.81
CA GLY A 66 30.32 0.87 6.95
C GLY A 66 31.67 0.85 6.24
N VAL A 67 32.23 2.04 5.98
CA VAL A 67 33.59 2.20 5.43
C VAL A 67 34.70 1.66 6.34
N ASP A 68 34.39 1.42 7.61
CA ASP A 68 35.27 0.76 8.57
C ASP A 68 35.25 -0.78 8.48
N GLY A 69 34.44 -1.32 7.57
CA GLY A 69 34.25 -2.76 7.34
C GLY A 69 33.25 -3.43 8.29
N ASN A 70 32.77 -2.72 9.31
CA ASN A 70 31.78 -3.25 10.24
C ASN A 70 30.38 -3.24 9.62
N THR A 71 29.51 -4.12 10.14
CA THR A 71 28.10 -4.15 9.74
C THR A 71 27.24 -3.54 10.84
N TYR A 72 26.34 -2.65 10.43
CA TYR A 72 25.41 -1.96 11.32
C TYR A 72 23.99 -2.30 10.91
N ALA A 73 23.16 -2.68 11.88
CA ALA A 73 21.75 -2.96 11.69
C ALA A 73 20.90 -1.88 12.37
N SER A 74 19.75 -1.56 11.78
CA SER A 74 18.80 -0.63 12.40
C SER A 74 17.36 -0.88 11.93
N PRO A 75 16.34 -0.71 12.79
CA PRO A 75 14.96 -0.72 12.36
C PRO A 75 14.65 0.54 11.53
N ILE A 76 14.07 0.37 10.34
CA ILE A 76 13.70 1.48 9.45
C ILE A 76 12.29 2.01 9.76
N LEU A 77 11.45 1.15 10.35
CA LEU A 77 10.07 1.42 10.70
C LEU A 77 9.95 1.62 12.22
N GLY A 78 9.95 2.87 12.66
CA GLY A 78 9.79 3.24 14.07
C GLY A 78 10.25 4.66 14.39
N SER A 79 9.87 5.18 15.56
CA SER A 79 10.35 6.47 16.07
C SER A 79 11.77 6.41 16.64
N ASN A 80 12.24 5.21 16.99
CA ASN A 80 13.51 4.99 17.68
C ASN A 80 14.47 4.23 16.77
N ILE A 81 14.95 4.92 15.74
CA ILE A 81 15.97 4.40 14.84
C ILE A 81 17.33 4.56 15.53
N ALA A 82 17.89 3.45 15.99
CA ALA A 82 19.23 3.37 16.55
C ALA A 82 20.05 2.36 15.74
N TRP A 83 21.30 2.71 15.43
CA TRP A 83 22.23 1.83 14.72
C TRP A 83 23.00 0.99 15.73
N GLU A 84 23.01 -0.31 15.52
CA GLU A 84 23.71 -1.27 16.38
C GLU A 84 24.68 -2.11 15.55
N LEU A 85 25.80 -2.51 16.15
CA LEU A 85 26.73 -3.44 15.52
C LEU A 85 26.05 -4.81 15.42
N GLY A 86 25.95 -5.34 14.20
CA GLY A 86 25.29 -6.62 13.98
C GLY A 86 24.98 -6.88 12.51
N SER A 87 24.29 -7.98 12.27
CA SER A 87 23.75 -8.37 10.97
C SER A 87 22.29 -8.74 11.12
N VAL A 88 21.55 -8.64 10.03
CA VAL A 88 20.16 -9.11 9.94
C VAL A 88 20.14 -10.46 9.22
N SER A 89 19.16 -11.32 9.50
CA SER A 89 18.94 -12.50 8.67
C SER A 89 18.38 -12.03 7.33
N ASP A 90 19.09 -12.31 6.23
CA ASP A 90 18.72 -11.83 4.89
C ASP A 90 17.52 -12.61 4.35
N ASP A 91 16.37 -12.36 4.97
CA ASP A 91 15.11 -13.09 4.76
C ASP A 91 14.13 -12.28 3.91
N ALA A 92 14.44 -11.01 3.63
CA ALA A 92 13.68 -10.23 2.68
C ALA A 92 13.96 -10.70 1.25
N PHE A 93 12.92 -10.82 0.43
CA PHE A 93 13.07 -10.78 -1.02
C PHE A 93 13.41 -9.34 -1.42
N ASP A 94 14.66 -8.95 -1.20
CA ASP A 94 15.20 -7.70 -1.68
C ASP A 94 15.63 -7.83 -3.15
N GLN A 95 15.52 -6.75 -3.90
CA GLN A 95 15.99 -6.70 -5.27
C GLN A 95 16.64 -5.34 -5.53
N PRO A 96 17.50 -5.23 -6.57
CA PRO A 96 18.00 -3.92 -6.97
C PRO A 96 16.85 -2.97 -7.27
N CYS A 97 16.99 -1.71 -6.87
CA CYS A 97 15.96 -0.70 -7.15
C CYS A 97 15.63 -0.63 -8.64
N SER A 98 14.34 -0.50 -8.94
CA SER A 98 13.88 -0.18 -10.28
C SER A 98 14.52 1.12 -10.78
N ARG A 99 14.77 1.21 -12.09
CA ARG A 99 15.37 2.41 -12.72
C ARG A 99 14.64 3.70 -12.36
N ARG A 100 13.31 3.64 -12.26
CA ARG A 100 12.47 4.79 -11.91
C ARG A 100 12.71 5.24 -10.46
N ASN A 101 12.75 4.30 -9.51
CA ASN A 101 12.97 4.63 -8.10
C ASN A 101 14.40 5.11 -7.84
N LYS A 102 15.40 4.46 -8.47
CA LYS A 102 16.79 4.93 -8.43
C LYS A 102 16.91 6.37 -8.95
N SER A 103 16.30 6.70 -10.08
CA SER A 103 16.32 8.07 -10.63
C SER A 103 15.66 9.10 -9.69
N ARG A 104 14.56 8.73 -9.02
CA ARG A 104 13.88 9.60 -8.05
C ARG A 104 14.72 9.87 -6.80
N LEU A 105 15.43 8.85 -6.33
CA LEU A 105 16.37 8.98 -5.22
C LEU A 105 17.61 9.78 -5.64
N GLN A 106 18.17 9.52 -6.82
CA GLN A 106 19.29 10.29 -7.36
C GLN A 106 18.99 11.79 -7.46
N ALA A 107 17.75 12.16 -7.80
CA ALA A 107 17.34 13.56 -7.89
C ALA A 107 17.43 14.34 -6.56
N VAL A 108 17.47 13.65 -5.41
CA VAL A 108 17.56 14.27 -4.08
C VAL A 108 18.87 13.95 -3.35
N ALA A 109 19.38 12.73 -3.52
CA ALA A 109 20.54 12.19 -2.81
C ALA A 109 21.87 12.35 -3.58
N GLY A 110 21.81 12.75 -4.86
CA GLY A 110 22.97 12.77 -5.75
C GLY A 110 23.33 11.38 -6.28
N ASP A 111 24.62 11.10 -6.43
CA ASP A 111 25.07 9.81 -6.93
C ASP A 111 24.75 8.69 -5.94
N ILE A 112 24.13 7.62 -6.44
CA ILE A 112 23.72 6.45 -5.66
C ILE A 112 24.65 5.28 -5.98
N ILE A 113 25.36 4.80 -4.96
CA ILE A 113 26.32 3.70 -5.07
C ILE A 113 25.66 2.32 -4.91
N ASP A 114 24.65 2.22 -4.04
CA ASP A 114 23.87 1.00 -3.84
C ASP A 114 22.40 1.34 -3.60
N CYS A 115 21.50 0.46 -4.05
CA CYS A 115 20.06 0.68 -3.92
C CYS A 115 19.31 -0.65 -3.92
N ARG A 116 18.54 -0.88 -2.86
CA ARG A 116 17.68 -2.04 -2.68
C ARG A 116 16.24 -1.63 -2.54
N GLU A 117 15.35 -2.42 -3.12
CA GLU A 117 13.92 -2.30 -2.94
C GLU A 117 13.34 -3.58 -2.37
N PHE A 118 12.39 -3.43 -1.46
CA PHE A 118 11.70 -4.53 -0.81
C PHE A 118 10.26 -4.11 -0.50
N GLN A 119 9.42 -5.09 -0.20
CA GLN A 119 8.04 -4.85 0.20
C GLN A 119 7.81 -5.50 1.55
N ALA A 120 7.52 -4.67 2.55
CA ALA A 120 7.08 -5.18 3.86
C ALA A 120 5.68 -5.81 3.73
N PHE A 121 5.40 -6.79 4.58
CA PHE A 121 4.05 -7.34 4.69
C PHE A 121 3.15 -6.35 5.43
N GLY A 122 2.00 -6.04 4.83
CA GLY A 122 0.89 -5.36 5.51
C GLY A 122 -0.22 -6.36 5.81
N GLU A 123 -1.04 -6.08 6.84
CA GLU A 123 -2.10 -7.00 7.30
C GLU A 123 -3.19 -7.25 6.25
N TRP A 124 -3.59 -6.21 5.50
CA TRP A 124 -4.75 -6.26 4.59
C TRP A 124 -4.43 -5.77 3.18
N CYS A 125 -3.30 -5.09 3.02
CA CYS A 125 -2.81 -4.51 1.78
C CYS A 125 -1.31 -4.80 1.67
N PRO A 126 -0.78 -4.97 0.44
CA PRO A 126 0.65 -4.92 0.25
C PRO A 126 1.14 -3.59 0.84
N SER A 127 2.15 -3.62 1.71
CA SER A 127 2.74 -2.37 2.21
C SER A 127 3.30 -1.57 1.05
N ALA A 128 3.54 -0.28 1.29
CA ALA A 128 4.29 0.54 0.36
C ALA A 128 5.61 -0.17 0.00
N MET A 129 5.95 -0.13 -1.28
CA MET A 129 7.23 -0.64 -1.75
C MET A 129 8.29 0.34 -1.30
N GLN A 130 9.24 -0.12 -0.50
CA GLN A 130 10.30 0.71 0.05
C GLN A 130 11.53 0.57 -0.82
N SER A 131 12.20 1.68 -1.12
CA SER A 131 13.50 1.69 -1.78
C SER A 131 14.49 2.41 -0.90
N ILE A 132 15.55 1.73 -0.48
CA ILE A 132 16.65 2.29 0.31
C ILE A 132 17.85 2.44 -0.59
N ALA A 133 18.50 3.60 -0.55
CA ALA A 133 19.70 3.89 -1.30
C ALA A 133 20.80 4.43 -0.41
N VAL A 134 22.03 4.07 -0.77
CA VAL A 134 23.25 4.66 -0.22
C VAL A 134 23.79 5.67 -1.24
N SER A 135 23.96 6.91 -0.81
CA SER A 135 24.61 7.94 -1.62
C SER A 135 26.14 7.76 -1.64
N SER A 136 26.81 8.42 -2.58
CA SER A 136 28.29 8.47 -2.62
C SER A 136 28.93 9.10 -1.38
N THR A 137 28.17 9.89 -0.62
CA THR A 137 28.58 10.44 0.69
C THR A 137 28.36 9.48 1.86
N GLY A 138 27.81 8.28 1.60
CA GLY A 138 27.48 7.28 2.60
C GLY A 138 26.24 7.59 3.42
N GLN A 139 25.37 8.49 2.94
CA GLN A 139 24.07 8.77 3.55
C GLN A 139 23.02 7.79 3.04
N LEU A 140 22.05 7.48 3.90
CA LEU A 140 20.97 6.57 3.59
C LEU A 140 19.69 7.36 3.28
N TRP A 141 19.07 7.02 2.16
CA TRP A 141 17.84 7.63 1.70
C TRP A 141 16.77 6.57 1.51
N GLU A 142 15.56 6.88 1.93
CA GLU A 142 14.39 6.05 1.72
C GLU A 142 13.41 6.73 0.79
N LEU A 143 12.86 5.95 -0.13
CA LEU A 143 11.72 6.29 -0.96
C LEU A 143 10.58 5.32 -0.68
N ASN A 144 9.49 5.82 -0.14
CA ASN A 144 8.24 5.08 -0.01
C ASN A 144 7.43 5.24 -1.29
N THR A 145 7.32 4.15 -2.04
CA THR A 145 6.48 4.07 -3.23
C THR A 145 5.15 3.45 -2.85
N PRO A 146 4.06 4.22 -2.94
CA PRO A 146 2.75 3.69 -2.60
C PRO A 146 2.33 2.59 -3.58
N GLN A 147 1.65 1.58 -3.04
CA GLN A 147 1.07 0.50 -3.81
C GLN A 147 -0.45 0.62 -3.78
N PRO A 148 -1.13 0.52 -4.94
CA PRO A 148 -2.59 0.53 -4.96
C PRO A 148 -3.10 -0.72 -4.24
N CYS A 149 -3.94 -0.54 -3.22
CA CYS A 149 -4.56 -1.68 -2.54
C CYS A 149 -5.76 -2.20 -3.33
N VAL A 150 -5.47 -2.84 -4.46
CA VAL A 150 -6.49 -3.37 -5.38
C VAL A 150 -7.38 -4.39 -4.69
N LEU A 151 -6.82 -5.27 -3.85
CA LEU A 151 -7.59 -6.29 -3.13
C LEU A 151 -8.61 -5.69 -2.16
N PHE A 152 -8.22 -4.67 -1.38
CA PHE A 152 -9.15 -3.96 -0.50
C PHE A 152 -10.22 -3.22 -1.31
N ALA A 153 -9.84 -2.52 -2.39
CA ALA A 153 -10.79 -1.83 -3.25
C ALA A 153 -11.84 -2.80 -3.83
N VAL A 154 -11.42 -4.00 -4.25
CA VAL A 154 -12.32 -5.05 -4.74
C VAL A 154 -13.21 -5.58 -3.62
N GLN A 155 -12.67 -5.90 -2.44
CA GLN A 155 -13.46 -6.39 -1.31
C GLN A 155 -14.52 -5.37 -0.86
N VAL A 156 -14.14 -4.10 -0.76
CA VAL A 156 -15.06 -2.99 -0.45
C VAL A 156 -16.12 -2.86 -1.54
N ALA A 157 -15.75 -2.92 -2.82
CA ALA A 157 -16.71 -2.88 -3.92
C ALA A 157 -17.72 -4.03 -3.88
N VAL A 158 -17.28 -5.25 -3.57
CA VAL A 158 -18.18 -6.41 -3.40
C VAL A 158 -19.11 -6.19 -2.21
N PHE A 159 -18.59 -5.77 -1.06
CA PHE A 159 -19.40 -5.55 0.15
C PHE A 159 -20.49 -4.50 -0.09
N PHE A 160 -20.13 -3.33 -0.62
CA PHE A 160 -21.10 -2.28 -0.93
C PHE A 160 -22.05 -2.65 -2.07
N GLY A 161 -21.61 -3.47 -3.03
CA GLY A 161 -22.48 -4.05 -4.04
C GLY A 161 -23.58 -4.93 -3.43
N VAL A 162 -23.22 -5.81 -2.48
CA VAL A 162 -24.18 -6.65 -1.75
C VAL A 162 -25.14 -5.80 -0.91
N VAL A 163 -24.63 -4.81 -0.18
CA VAL A 163 -25.47 -3.88 0.60
C VAL A 163 -26.46 -3.15 -0.30
N GLY A 164 -26.01 -2.61 -1.44
CA GLY A 164 -26.87 -1.97 -2.43
C GLY A 164 -27.95 -2.91 -2.97
N PHE A 165 -27.60 -4.17 -3.24
CA PHE A 165 -28.56 -5.19 -3.67
C PHE A 165 -29.63 -5.45 -2.61
N ILE A 166 -29.25 -5.61 -1.34
CA ILE A 166 -30.18 -5.82 -0.22
C ILE A 166 -31.13 -4.62 -0.07
N LEU A 167 -30.61 -3.39 -0.14
CA LEU A 167 -31.43 -2.17 -0.09
C LEU A 167 -32.44 -2.11 -1.25
N GLY A 168 -32.03 -2.54 -2.45
CA GLY A 168 -32.91 -2.67 -3.59
C GLY A 168 -34.07 -3.66 -3.36
N LEU A 169 -33.79 -4.81 -2.72
CA LEU A 169 -34.83 -5.78 -2.34
C LEU A 169 -35.81 -5.21 -1.31
N VAL A 170 -35.30 -4.53 -0.28
CA VAL A 170 -36.13 -3.87 0.75
C VAL A 170 -37.02 -2.81 0.10
N PHE A 171 -36.48 -1.98 -0.80
CA PHE A 171 -37.25 -0.99 -1.53
C PHE A 171 -38.37 -1.61 -2.38
N LEU A 172 -38.10 -2.72 -3.07
CA LEU A 172 -39.12 -3.45 -3.83
C LEU A 172 -40.22 -4.03 -2.91
N ALA A 173 -39.85 -4.55 -1.74
CA ALA A 173 -40.80 -5.07 -0.76
C ALA A 173 -41.71 -3.95 -0.23
N ILE A 174 -41.14 -2.80 0.14
CA ILE A 174 -41.88 -1.60 0.57
C ILE A 174 -42.82 -1.15 -0.55
N ARG A 175 -42.32 -1.01 -1.78
CA ARG A 175 -43.15 -0.58 -2.91
C ARG A 175 -44.34 -1.50 -3.15
N ARG A 176 -44.18 -2.82 -2.97
CA ARG A 176 -45.29 -3.77 -3.06
C ARG A 176 -46.29 -3.63 -1.92
N LEU A 177 -45.83 -3.35 -0.70
CA LEU A 177 -46.71 -3.15 0.46
C LEU A 177 -47.57 -1.89 0.34
N PHE A 178 -47.06 -0.85 -0.33
CA PHE A 178 -47.77 0.43 -0.52
C PHE A 178 -48.42 0.59 -1.91
N ALA A 179 -48.33 -0.42 -2.79
CA ALA A 179 -49.06 -0.40 -4.04
C ALA A 179 -50.57 -0.52 -3.73
N SER A 180 -51.33 0.51 -4.09
CA SER A 180 -52.79 0.51 -3.92
C SER A 180 -53.41 -0.67 -4.68
N PRO A 181 -54.39 -1.39 -4.09
CA PRO A 181 -55.05 -2.53 -4.74
C PRO A 181 -55.76 -2.16 -6.07
N ASN A 182 -55.91 -0.87 -6.39
CA ASN A 182 -56.57 -0.41 -7.61
C ASN A 182 -55.69 -0.44 -8.88
N GLU A 183 -54.41 -0.84 -8.81
CA GLU A 183 -53.53 -1.01 -9.99
C GLU A 183 -53.40 -2.45 -10.50
N VAL A 184 -54.15 -3.41 -9.92
CA VAL A 184 -54.16 -4.82 -10.35
C VAL A 184 -55.43 -5.13 -11.16
N VAL A 185 -55.60 -4.46 -12.30
CA VAL A 185 -56.50 -4.88 -13.40
C VAL A 185 -55.77 -4.70 -14.72
#